data_AF-A0A4Z0A6N7-F1
#
_entry.id   AF-A0A4Z0A6N7-F1
#
_cell.length_a   1.000
_cell.length_b   1.000
_cell.length_c   1.000
_cell.angle_alpha   90.00
_cell.angle_beta   90.00
_cell.angle_gamma   90.00
#
_symmetry.space_group_name_H-M   'P 1'
#
loop_
_entity.id
_entity.type
_entity.pdbx_description
1 polymer ?
#
loop_
_entity_poly.entity_id
_entity_poly.type
_entity_poly.pdbx_seq_one_letter_code
_entity_poly.pdbx_strand_id
1 'polypeptide(L)'
;MPLENRSDHTSPSAIPAAVNSEVTFLAGDSEDPNIRAPSLPADTDAHLERLFRHACELYDCAQMLKDPADRAAYQKELASICGLLAYKVPERSPMAKYLTQSRREQVADEINSAILYNARRPPISYLELYVRYTTVLMNNLNELRVKVPPASSIPAGVRLPPRRQPSPALPPAIAPAPSKGQADKDSADIIPPFDLKQFLSP
;
A
#
# COMPACT_ATOMS: atom_id res chain seq x y z
N MET A 1 12.79 -62.75 19.51
CA MET A 1 12.31 -63.99 20.15
C MET A 1 12.59 -63.88 21.65
N PRO A 2 11.64 -64.04 22.57
CA PRO A 2 10.16 -63.98 22.52
C PRO A 2 9.64 -62.72 23.27
N LEU A 3 8.47 -62.13 22.99
CA LEU A 3 7.08 -62.57 23.28
C LEU A 3 6.82 -62.63 24.81
N GLU A 4 5.69 -62.20 25.39
CA GLU A 4 4.35 -61.94 24.90
C GLU A 4 3.56 -61.27 26.07
N ASN A 5 2.62 -60.37 25.75
CA ASN A 5 1.22 -60.36 26.18
C ASN A 5 0.84 -60.45 27.69
N ARG A 6 -0.20 -59.76 28.18
CA ARG A 6 -1.51 -59.57 27.55
C ARG A 6 -2.37 -58.62 28.40
N SER A 7 -3.12 -57.76 27.70
CA SER A 7 -4.58 -57.49 27.84
C SER A 7 -5.16 -57.09 29.20
N ASP A 8 -6.23 -56.31 29.30
CA ASP A 8 -7.05 -55.41 28.46
C ASP A 8 -8.21 -55.08 29.41
N HIS A 9 -8.71 -53.85 29.41
CA HIS A 9 -10.15 -53.59 29.65
C HIS A 9 -10.50 -52.17 29.16
N THR A 10 -10.79 -52.09 27.85
CA THR A 10 -12.10 -51.79 27.27
C THR A 10 -13.01 -50.69 27.90
N SER A 11 -13.02 -49.53 27.21
CA SER A 11 -14.18 -48.70 26.80
C SER A 11 -14.81 -47.68 27.79
N PRO A 12 -15.70 -46.77 27.33
CA PRO A 12 -15.32 -45.48 26.73
C PRO A 12 -16.08 -44.32 27.42
N SER A 13 -15.41 -43.23 27.79
CA SER A 13 -16.11 -42.09 28.41
C SER A 13 -15.90 -40.80 27.63
N ALA A 14 -16.95 -40.47 26.89
CA ALA A 14 -17.50 -39.15 26.63
C ALA A 14 -16.52 -37.98 26.39
N ILE A 15 -16.52 -37.53 25.13
CA ILE A 15 -16.22 -36.15 24.74
C ILE A 15 -17.22 -35.24 25.46
N PRO A 16 -16.81 -34.29 26.32
CA PRO A 16 -17.64 -33.13 26.56
C PRO A 16 -17.40 -32.13 25.43
N ALA A 17 -18.53 -31.74 24.86
CA ALA A 17 -18.70 -30.75 23.83
C ALA A 17 -17.94 -29.45 24.11
N ALA A 18 -17.65 -28.75 23.01
CA ALA A 18 -17.27 -27.36 22.95
C ALA A 18 -17.93 -26.53 24.06
N VAL A 19 -17.14 -26.17 25.08
CA VAL A 19 -17.44 -25.00 25.89
C VAL A 19 -17.00 -23.82 25.04
N ASN A 20 -18.00 -23.21 24.40
CA ASN A 20 -17.91 -21.83 23.95
C ASN A 20 -17.47 -20.99 25.15
N SER A 21 -16.19 -20.64 25.22
CA SER A 21 -15.76 -19.59 26.13
C SER A 21 -16.32 -18.29 25.59
N GLU A 22 -17.49 -17.95 26.15
CA GLU A 22 -18.16 -16.68 26.04
C GLU A 22 -17.13 -15.56 26.03
N VAL A 23 -17.28 -14.70 25.02
CA VAL A 23 -16.78 -13.33 25.00
C VAL A 23 -17.20 -12.68 26.32
N THR A 24 -16.34 -12.75 27.32
CA THR A 24 -16.48 -11.92 28.51
C THR A 24 -15.99 -10.54 28.11
N PHE A 25 -16.88 -9.82 27.44
CA PHE A 25 -16.82 -8.39 27.28
C PHE A 25 -17.00 -7.80 28.69
N LEU A 26 -15.93 -7.83 29.50
CA LEU A 26 -15.86 -6.93 30.65
C LEU A 26 -15.63 -5.54 30.07
N ALA A 27 -16.75 -4.87 29.81
CA ALA A 27 -16.88 -3.45 29.95
C ALA A 27 -16.44 -3.07 31.37
N GLY A 28 -15.13 -3.00 31.58
CA GLY A 28 -14.51 -2.25 32.65
C GLY A 28 -14.42 -0.81 32.17
N ASP A 29 -15.51 -0.07 32.35
CA ASP A 29 -15.49 1.39 32.37
C ASP A 29 -14.78 1.79 33.67
N SER A 30 -13.46 1.60 33.68
CA SER A 30 -12.56 2.12 34.70
C SER A 30 -11.95 3.37 34.08
N GLU A 31 -12.42 4.52 34.56
CA GLU A 31 -11.89 5.87 34.33
C GLU A 31 -10.46 6.02 34.90
N ASP A 32 -9.58 5.06 34.62
CA ASP A 32 -8.18 5.18 34.94
C ASP A 32 -7.54 6.10 33.90
N PRO A 33 -6.77 7.13 34.32
CA PRO A 33 -6.04 7.95 33.36
C PRO A 33 -5.12 7.04 32.53
N ASN A 34 -5.26 7.11 31.21
CA ASN A 34 -4.40 6.41 30.23
C ASN A 34 -2.93 6.90 30.27
N ILE A 35 -2.61 7.82 31.17
CA ILE A 35 -1.26 8.28 31.46
C ILE A 35 -0.54 7.21 32.27
N ARG A 36 0.70 6.91 31.88
CA ARG A 36 1.54 5.93 32.57
C ARG A 36 1.88 6.45 33.97
N ALA A 37 1.44 5.72 34.99
CA ALA A 37 1.81 5.99 36.38
C ALA A 37 3.23 5.42 36.63
N PRO A 38 4.03 5.96 37.56
CA PRO A 38 5.40 5.52 37.81
C PRO A 38 5.54 4.11 38.45
N SER A 39 4.44 3.37 38.67
CA SER A 39 4.46 2.01 39.21
C SER A 39 4.40 0.98 38.08
N LEU A 40 5.56 0.53 37.57
CA LEU A 40 5.63 -0.44 36.47
C LEU A 40 6.39 -1.74 36.82
N PRO A 41 6.06 -2.87 36.18
CA PRO A 41 6.82 -4.11 36.27
C PRO A 41 8.17 -4.01 35.52
N ALA A 42 9.22 -4.64 36.05
CA ALA A 42 10.61 -4.48 35.60
C ALA A 42 10.85 -4.68 34.08
N ASP A 43 10.14 -5.61 33.42
CA ASP A 43 10.30 -5.85 31.97
C ASP A 43 9.85 -4.67 31.11
N THR A 44 8.87 -3.89 31.59
CA THR A 44 8.37 -2.71 30.88
C THR A 44 9.32 -1.52 31.00
N ASP A 45 10.11 -1.43 32.07
CA ASP A 45 11.14 -0.40 32.22
C ASP A 45 12.30 -0.63 31.25
N ALA A 46 12.80 -1.87 31.11
CA ALA A 46 13.87 -2.16 30.15
C ALA A 46 13.47 -1.93 28.68
N HIS A 47 12.19 -2.07 28.35
CA HIS A 47 11.67 -1.72 27.02
C HIS A 47 11.57 -0.21 26.83
N LEU A 48 11.05 0.52 27.84
CA LEU A 48 11.00 1.98 27.82
C LEU A 48 12.38 2.61 27.71
N GLU A 49 13.38 2.11 28.45
CA GLU A 49 14.75 2.60 28.40
C GLU A 49 15.37 2.44 26.99
N ARG A 50 15.01 1.37 26.28
CA ARG A 50 15.42 1.18 24.88
C ARG A 50 14.74 2.22 23.97
N LEU A 51 13.44 2.43 24.13
CA LEU A 51 12.71 3.45 23.36
C LEU A 51 13.23 4.86 23.63
N PHE A 52 13.57 5.17 24.88
CA PHE A 52 14.15 6.47 25.25
C PHE A 52 15.52 6.67 24.61
N ARG A 53 16.38 5.64 24.62
CA ARG A 53 17.66 5.69 23.90
C ARG A 53 17.48 5.97 22.41
N HIS A 54 16.55 5.28 21.74
CA HIS A 54 16.24 5.54 20.33
C HIS A 54 15.72 6.96 20.09
N ALA A 55 14.92 7.52 21.02
CA ALA A 55 14.46 8.89 20.92
C ALA A 55 15.62 9.90 21.03
N CYS A 56 16.61 9.65 21.89
CA CYS A 56 17.83 10.45 21.97
C CYS A 56 18.68 10.33 20.69
N GLU A 57 18.88 9.12 20.17
CA GLU A 57 19.59 8.90 18.90
C GLU A 57 18.92 9.66 17.74
N LEU A 58 17.58 9.66 17.70
CA LEU A 58 16.82 10.37 16.68
C LEU A 58 16.90 11.89 16.84
N TYR A 59 16.95 12.38 18.09
CA TYR A 59 17.20 13.80 18.37
C TYR A 59 18.56 14.22 17.83
N ASP A 60 19.62 13.47 18.11
CA ASP A 60 20.96 13.76 17.62
C ASP A 60 21.01 13.77 16.09
N CYS A 61 20.36 12.79 15.44
CA CYS A 61 20.20 12.76 13.99
C CYS A 61 19.48 14.02 13.46
N ALA A 62 18.40 14.45 14.12
CA ALA A 62 17.66 15.66 13.75
C ALA A 62 18.52 16.93 13.87
N GLN A 63 19.45 16.99 14.83
CA GLN A 63 20.38 18.12 14.98
C GLN A 63 21.45 18.15 13.88
N MET A 64 21.80 17.00 13.31
CA MET A 64 22.78 16.90 12.22
C MET A 64 22.24 17.34 10.84
N LEU A 65 20.93 17.60 10.72
CA LEU A 65 20.35 18.11 9.47
C LEU A 65 20.88 19.50 9.12
N LYS A 66 21.24 19.67 7.85
CA LYS A 66 21.80 20.93 7.32
C LYS A 66 20.73 22.01 7.10
N ASP A 67 19.51 21.60 6.75
CA ASP A 67 18.41 22.52 6.49
C ASP A 67 17.70 22.89 7.80
N PRO A 68 17.65 24.18 8.17
CA PRO A 68 16.96 24.63 9.38
C PRO A 68 15.43 24.40 9.32
N ALA A 69 14.81 24.42 8.14
CA ALA A 69 13.37 24.19 7.99
C ALA A 69 13.03 22.73 8.28
N ASP A 70 13.79 21.80 7.69
CA ASP A 70 13.62 20.37 7.94
C ASP A 70 13.86 20.04 9.42
N ARG A 71 14.91 20.61 10.02
CA ARG A 71 15.20 20.42 11.45
C ARG A 71 14.02 20.83 12.35
N ALA A 72 13.38 21.97 12.07
CA ALA A 72 12.22 22.41 12.83
C ALA A 72 11.01 21.46 12.67
N ALA A 73 10.80 20.95 11.46
CA ALA A 73 9.75 19.95 11.19
C ALA A 73 10.01 18.65 11.96
N TYR A 74 11.22 18.10 11.89
CA TYR A 74 11.59 16.87 12.60
C TYR A 74 11.55 17.02 14.12
N GLN A 75 11.91 18.18 14.67
CA GLN A 75 11.78 18.44 16.11
C GLN A 75 10.32 18.38 16.59
N LYS A 76 9.38 18.91 15.80
CA LYS A 76 7.95 18.84 16.11
C LYS A 76 7.41 17.41 16.05
N GLU A 77 7.81 16.65 15.03
CA GLU A 77 7.44 15.24 14.89
C GLU A 77 8.04 14.41 16.04
N LEU A 78 9.30 14.65 16.40
CA LEU A 78 9.97 13.97 17.50
C LEU A 78 9.26 14.21 18.84
N ALA A 79 8.88 15.46 19.14
CA ALA A 79 8.10 15.78 20.35
C ALA A 79 6.77 14.99 20.39
N SER A 80 6.12 14.85 19.24
CA SER A 80 4.87 14.10 19.11
C SER A 80 5.07 12.60 19.31
N ILE A 81 6.16 12.02 18.78
CA ILE A 81 6.52 10.60 18.94
C ILE A 81 6.93 10.30 20.38
N CYS A 82 7.77 11.15 20.99
CA CYS A 82 8.13 11.02 22.41
C CYS A 82 6.90 11.11 23.31
N GLY A 83 5.88 11.89 22.92
CA GLY A 83 4.59 11.95 23.60
C GLY A 83 3.86 10.60 23.71
N LEU A 84 4.11 9.65 22.81
CA LEU A 84 3.51 8.30 22.89
C LEU A 84 4.00 7.52 24.12
N LEU A 85 5.23 7.78 24.59
CA LEU A 85 5.84 7.08 25.73
C LEU A 85 5.14 7.40 27.06
N ALA A 86 4.43 8.54 27.13
CA ALA A 86 3.71 8.96 28.32
C ALA A 86 2.42 8.17 28.57
N TYR A 87 1.94 7.39 27.60
CA TYR A 87 0.67 6.68 27.69
C TYR A 87 0.85 5.19 27.94
N LYS A 88 -0.09 4.59 28.67
CA LYS A 88 -0.15 3.13 28.89
C LYS A 88 -0.54 2.43 27.59
N VAL A 89 -1.63 2.88 26.97
CA VAL A 89 -2.11 2.43 25.66
C VAL A 89 -1.85 3.54 24.64
N PRO A 90 -0.85 3.40 23.76
CA PRO A 90 -0.46 4.46 22.85
C PRO A 90 -1.48 4.68 21.72
N GLU A 91 -2.35 3.69 21.42
CA GLU A 91 -3.46 3.83 20.47
C GLU A 91 -4.60 4.72 20.97
N ARG A 92 -4.71 4.90 22.29
CA ARG A 92 -5.66 5.83 22.92
C ARG A 92 -5.04 7.20 23.20
N SER A 93 -3.83 7.44 22.70
CA SER A 93 -3.14 8.73 22.84
C SER A 93 -3.67 9.74 21.81
N PRO A 94 -3.61 11.05 22.08
CA PRO A 94 -3.77 12.08 21.06
C PRO A 94 -2.82 11.90 19.86
N MET A 95 -1.71 11.19 20.06
CA MET A 95 -0.70 10.91 19.04
C MET A 95 -0.92 9.58 18.30
N ALA A 96 -2.08 8.92 18.48
CA ALA A 96 -2.40 7.63 17.86
C ALA A 96 -2.30 7.62 16.32
N LYS A 97 -2.39 8.80 15.67
CA LYS A 97 -2.19 8.95 14.21
C LYS A 97 -0.87 8.32 13.71
N TYR A 98 0.17 8.31 14.54
CA TYR A 98 1.47 7.73 14.21
C TYR A 98 1.46 6.20 14.13
N LEU A 99 0.47 5.57 14.75
CA LEU A 99 0.31 4.11 14.79
C LEU A 99 -0.68 3.59 13.74
N THR A 100 -1.23 4.48 12.90
CA THR A 100 -2.16 4.07 11.83
C THR A 100 -1.43 3.27 10.75
N GLN A 101 -2.17 2.35 10.10
CA GLN A 101 -1.64 1.58 8.98
C GLN A 101 -1.14 2.50 7.84
N SER A 102 -1.90 3.54 7.51
CA SER A 102 -1.51 4.51 6.48
C SER A 102 -0.18 5.20 6.80
N ARG A 103 0.09 5.56 8.05
CA ARG A 103 1.39 6.15 8.43
C ARG A 103 2.52 5.12 8.33
N ARG A 104 2.28 3.85 8.67
CA ARG A 104 3.29 2.78 8.50
C ARG A 104 3.67 2.58 7.05
N GLU A 105 2.70 2.61 6.14
CA GLU A 105 2.92 2.49 4.70
C GLU A 105 3.76 3.65 4.17
N GLN A 106 3.42 4.89 4.54
CA GLN A 106 4.20 6.08 4.17
C GLN A 106 5.66 5.99 4.63
N VAL A 107 5.88 5.61 5.90
CA VAL A 107 7.24 5.46 6.44
C VAL A 107 7.99 4.32 5.75
N ALA A 108 7.31 3.22 5.42
CA ALA A 108 7.92 2.12 4.68
C ALA A 108 8.36 2.57 3.27
N ASP A 109 7.54 3.36 2.58
CA ASP A 109 7.88 3.93 1.27
C ASP A 109 9.07 4.91 1.37
N GLU A 110 9.08 5.77 2.39
CA GLU A 110 10.19 6.68 2.66
C GLU A 110 11.50 5.92 2.91
N ILE A 111 11.48 4.90 3.77
CA ILE A 111 12.65 4.05 4.06
C ILE A 111 13.11 3.33 2.79
N ASN A 112 12.19 2.73 2.04
CA ASN A 112 12.52 2.02 0.81
C ASN A 112 13.16 2.98 -0.22
N SER A 113 12.62 4.19 -0.34
CA SER A 113 13.19 5.22 -1.21
C SER A 113 14.60 5.66 -0.77
N ALA A 114 14.84 5.78 0.54
CA ALA A 114 16.14 6.13 1.10
C ALA A 114 17.19 5.02 0.89
N ILE A 115 16.78 3.75 1.04
CA ILE A 115 17.63 2.58 0.74
C ILE A 115 18.02 2.58 -0.75
N LEU A 116 17.04 2.77 -1.64
CA LEU A 116 17.28 2.82 -3.08
C LEU A 116 18.21 3.98 -3.45
N TYR A 117 18.00 5.16 -2.87
CA TYR A 117 18.88 6.32 -3.06
C TYR A 117 20.33 6.03 -2.64
N ASN A 118 20.53 5.42 -1.46
CA ASN A 118 21.86 5.03 -0.98
C ASN A 118 22.50 3.98 -1.90
N ALA A 119 21.72 3.01 -2.37
CA ALA A 119 22.14 1.98 -3.32
C ALA A 119 22.32 2.50 -4.77
N ARG A 120 22.18 3.81 -5.02
CA ARG A 120 22.23 4.43 -6.35
C ARG A 120 21.23 3.83 -7.35
N ARG A 121 20.11 3.32 -6.86
CA ARG A 121 19.01 2.80 -7.67
C ARG A 121 17.85 3.80 -7.72
N PRO A 122 17.12 3.89 -8.84
CA PRO A 122 15.96 4.76 -8.90
C PRO A 122 14.87 4.25 -7.96
N PRO A 123 14.14 5.15 -7.25
CA PRO A 123 13.00 4.75 -6.41
C PRO A 123 11.81 4.25 -7.23
N ILE A 124 11.71 4.69 -8.49
CA ILE A 124 10.66 4.29 -9.44
C ILE A 124 11.24 3.25 -10.40
N SER A 125 10.47 2.20 -10.69
CA SER A 125 10.90 1.19 -11.66
C SER A 125 11.02 1.79 -13.07
N TYR A 126 12.00 1.33 -13.86
CA TYR A 126 12.14 1.79 -15.25
C TYR A 126 10.88 1.50 -16.08
N LEU A 127 10.21 0.36 -15.84
CA LEU A 127 8.96 0.03 -16.50
C LEU A 127 7.89 1.08 -16.22
N GLU A 128 7.66 1.43 -14.95
CA GLU A 128 6.70 2.46 -14.56
C GLU A 128 7.03 3.80 -15.21
N LEU A 129 8.31 4.17 -15.26
CA LEU A 129 8.76 5.40 -15.92
C LEU A 129 8.41 5.39 -17.42
N TYR A 130 8.70 4.31 -18.13
CA TYR A 130 8.36 4.17 -19.56
C TYR A 130 6.85 4.19 -19.79
N VAL A 131 6.08 3.52 -18.93
CA VAL A 131 4.61 3.50 -19.01
C VAL A 131 4.04 4.89 -18.80
N ARG A 132 4.48 5.62 -17.78
CA ARG A 132 4.05 7.01 -17.52
C ARG A 132 4.39 7.92 -18.70
N TYR A 133 5.62 7.85 -19.19
CA TYR A 133 6.06 8.66 -20.33
C TYR A 133 5.22 8.37 -21.57
N THR A 134 5.02 7.09 -21.90
CA THR A 134 4.23 6.68 -23.06
C THR A 134 2.76 7.09 -22.90
N THR A 135 2.22 7.00 -21.68
CA THR A 135 0.84 7.42 -21.38
C THR A 135 0.65 8.90 -21.62
N VAL A 136 1.55 9.74 -21.09
CA VAL A 136 1.50 11.19 -21.28
C VAL A 136 1.65 11.54 -22.76
N LEU A 137 2.63 10.97 -23.46
CA LEU A 137 2.84 11.25 -24.89
C LEU A 137 1.63 10.86 -25.74
N MET A 138 1.12 9.64 -25.59
CA MET A 138 -0.02 9.16 -26.39
C MET A 138 -1.30 9.95 -26.08
N ASN A 139 -1.52 10.32 -24.81
CA ASN A 139 -2.66 11.16 -24.44
C ASN A 139 -2.56 12.56 -25.08
N ASN A 140 -1.38 13.18 -25.03
CA ASN A 140 -1.15 14.47 -25.69
C ASN A 140 -1.34 14.38 -27.22
N LEU A 141 -0.85 13.32 -27.86
CA LEU A 141 -1.02 13.12 -29.31
C LEU A 141 -2.49 12.89 -29.70
N ASN A 142 -3.25 12.19 -28.85
CA ASN A 142 -4.69 12.00 -29.01
C ASN A 142 -5.46 13.33 -28.86
N GLU A 143 -5.12 14.14 -27.86
CA GLU A 143 -5.68 15.49 -27.66
C GLU A 143 -5.41 16.42 -28.84
N LEU A 144 -4.19 16.36 -29.39
CA LEU A 144 -3.80 17.10 -30.59
C LEU A 144 -4.36 16.51 -31.89
N ARG A 145 -5.15 15.43 -31.81
CA ARG A 145 -5.80 14.76 -32.95
C ARG A 145 -4.80 14.37 -34.05
N VAL A 146 -3.59 13.99 -33.65
CA VAL A 146 -2.53 13.60 -34.58
C VAL A 146 -2.92 12.30 -35.27
N LYS A 147 -2.81 12.29 -36.60
CA LYS A 147 -3.13 11.11 -37.41
C LYS A 147 -2.03 10.06 -37.30
N VAL A 148 -2.42 8.81 -37.20
CA VAL A 148 -1.55 7.63 -37.18
C VAL A 148 -0.79 7.57 -38.51
N PRO A 149 0.54 7.43 -38.50
CA PRO A 149 1.32 7.24 -39.72
C PRO A 149 0.84 6.00 -40.49
N PRO A 150 0.85 6.04 -41.84
CA PRO A 150 0.49 4.88 -42.64
C PRO A 150 1.43 3.71 -42.34
N ALA A 151 0.95 2.47 -42.45
CA ALA A 151 1.70 1.26 -42.09
C ALA A 151 3.06 1.11 -42.81
N SER A 152 3.23 1.75 -43.98
CA SER A 152 4.49 1.82 -44.72
C SER A 152 5.56 2.72 -44.07
N SER A 153 5.16 3.66 -43.21
CA SER A 153 6.04 4.57 -42.48
C SER A 153 6.40 4.05 -41.08
N ILE A 154 5.84 2.93 -40.66
CA ILE A 154 6.09 2.34 -39.33
C ILE A 154 7.37 1.50 -39.42
N PRO A 155 8.38 1.74 -38.57
CA PRO A 155 9.60 0.94 -38.56
C PRO A 155 9.29 -0.51 -38.15
N ALA A 156 10.01 -1.46 -38.75
CA ALA A 156 9.82 -2.88 -38.51
C ALA A 156 9.92 -3.22 -37.01
N GLY A 157 8.96 -3.98 -36.51
CA GLY A 157 8.90 -4.40 -35.10
C GLY A 157 8.06 -3.50 -34.17
N VAL A 158 7.61 -2.33 -34.62
CA VAL A 158 6.71 -1.46 -33.84
C VAL A 158 5.25 -1.80 -34.12
N ARG A 159 4.51 -2.19 -33.07
CA ARG A 159 3.06 -2.42 -33.13
C ARG A 159 2.32 -1.32 -32.38
N LEU A 160 1.36 -0.70 -33.05
CA LEU A 160 0.43 0.21 -32.38
C LEU A 160 -0.57 -0.60 -31.54
N PRO A 161 -1.04 -0.07 -30.40
CA PRO A 161 -2.02 -0.75 -29.58
C PRO A 161 -3.27 -1.07 -30.40
N PRO A 162 -3.87 -2.25 -30.24
CA PRO A 162 -5.09 -2.62 -30.94
C PRO A 162 -6.19 -1.64 -30.57
N ARG A 163 -6.72 -0.93 -31.57
CA ARG A 163 -7.82 0.01 -31.37
C ARG A 163 -8.97 -0.73 -30.71
N ARG A 164 -9.39 -0.28 -29.53
CA ARG A 164 -10.59 -0.75 -28.84
C ARG A 164 -11.76 -0.55 -29.81
N GLN A 165 -12.13 -1.58 -30.57
CA GLN A 165 -13.44 -1.59 -31.19
C GLN A 165 -14.44 -1.56 -30.03
N PRO A 166 -15.45 -0.67 -30.04
CA PRO A 166 -16.56 -0.83 -29.12
C PRO A 166 -17.06 -2.26 -29.30
N SER A 167 -16.98 -3.06 -28.24
CA SER A 167 -17.58 -4.39 -28.22
C SER A 167 -19.02 -4.23 -28.71
N PRO A 168 -19.48 -5.03 -29.68
CA PRO A 168 -20.90 -5.09 -29.97
C PRO A 168 -21.56 -5.54 -28.66
N ALA A 169 -22.25 -4.61 -28.01
CA ALA A 169 -23.22 -4.95 -27.01
C ALA A 169 -24.24 -5.90 -27.65
N LEU A 170 -24.81 -6.74 -26.81
CA LEU A 170 -25.86 -7.74 -27.08
C LEU A 170 -26.88 -7.32 -28.18
N PRO A 171 -27.47 -8.29 -28.89
CA PRO A 171 -28.36 -8.05 -30.03
C PRO A 171 -29.59 -7.17 -29.73
N PRO A 172 -30.19 -6.54 -30.75
CA PRO A 172 -30.84 -5.24 -30.65
C PRO A 172 -32.33 -5.32 -30.31
N ALA A 173 -32.80 -4.41 -29.46
CA ALA A 173 -34.19 -3.99 -29.43
C ALA A 173 -34.30 -2.59 -30.07
N ILE A 174 -34.71 -2.59 -31.35
CA ILE A 174 -35.57 -1.61 -32.04
C ILE A 174 -35.35 -0.11 -31.72
N ALA A 175 -34.68 0.63 -32.63
CA ALA A 175 -35.08 1.95 -33.22
C ALA A 175 -33.89 2.56 -34.03
N PRO A 176 -34.09 3.61 -34.86
CA PRO A 176 -33.87 3.60 -36.30
C PRO A 176 -32.45 4.02 -36.75
N ALA A 177 -32.18 3.73 -38.03
CA ALA A 177 -30.91 3.85 -38.73
C ALA A 177 -30.13 5.18 -38.50
N PRO A 178 -28.80 5.10 -38.27
CA PRO A 178 -27.94 6.27 -38.36
C PRO A 178 -27.59 6.56 -39.82
N SER A 179 -27.70 7.83 -40.18
CA SER A 179 -27.21 8.40 -41.43
C SER A 179 -25.71 8.11 -41.60
N LYS A 180 -25.34 7.83 -42.86
CA LYS A 180 -23.98 7.52 -43.30
C LYS A 180 -22.95 8.54 -42.79
N GLY A 181 -22.04 8.04 -41.96
CA GLY A 181 -20.61 8.00 -42.24
C GLY A 181 -19.90 9.32 -42.49
N GLN A 182 -19.34 9.90 -41.42
CA GLN A 182 -18.13 10.74 -41.56
C GLN A 182 -17.33 10.82 -40.25
N ALA A 183 -17.99 10.77 -39.07
CA ALA A 183 -17.31 10.95 -37.77
C ALA A 183 -16.43 9.77 -37.30
N ASP A 184 -16.74 8.54 -37.71
CA ASP A 184 -15.99 7.33 -37.31
C ASP A 184 -14.66 7.15 -38.05
N LYS A 185 -14.50 7.79 -39.21
CA LYS A 185 -13.31 7.66 -40.06
C LYS A 185 -12.20 8.61 -39.60
N ASP A 186 -12.55 9.82 -39.19
CA ASP A 186 -11.57 10.77 -38.63
C ASP A 186 -11.06 10.33 -37.26
N SER A 187 -11.92 9.70 -36.44
CA SER A 187 -11.53 9.06 -35.18
C SER A 187 -10.77 7.75 -35.38
N ALA A 188 -10.80 7.17 -36.59
CA ALA A 188 -9.97 6.01 -36.96
C ALA A 188 -8.54 6.36 -37.28
N ASP A 189 -8.33 7.58 -37.76
CA ASP A 189 -7.00 8.08 -38.05
C ASP A 189 -6.30 8.58 -36.80
N ILE A 190 -6.98 8.87 -35.68
CA ILE A 190 -6.36 9.49 -34.51
C ILE A 190 -5.70 8.44 -33.60
N ILE A 191 -4.52 8.78 -33.07
CA ILE A 191 -3.75 7.94 -32.14
C ILE A 191 -4.59 7.66 -30.87
N PRO A 192 -4.81 6.38 -30.49
CA PRO A 192 -5.57 6.05 -29.29
C PRO A 192 -4.80 6.36 -28.00
N PRO A 193 -5.48 6.58 -26.87
CA PRO A 193 -4.83 6.71 -25.57
C PRO A 193 -4.11 5.41 -25.19
N PHE A 194 -3.01 5.53 -24.46
CA PHE A 194 -2.23 4.36 -24.04
C PHE A 194 -2.97 3.57 -22.96
N ASP A 195 -3.05 2.26 -23.15
CA ASP A 195 -3.55 1.32 -22.15
C ASP A 195 -2.59 0.13 -22.00
N LEU A 196 -1.94 0.03 -20.84
CA LEU A 196 -0.97 -1.02 -20.54
C LEU A 196 -1.57 -2.43 -20.67
N LYS A 197 -2.86 -2.60 -20.34
CA LYS A 197 -3.49 -3.94 -20.30
C LYS A 197 -3.52 -4.59 -21.68
N GLN A 198 -3.68 -3.79 -22.74
CA GLN A 198 -3.74 -4.28 -24.13
C GLN A 198 -2.41 -4.84 -24.62
N PHE A 199 -1.29 -4.40 -24.04
CA PHE A 199 0.04 -4.90 -24.40
C PHE A 199 0.44 -6.16 -23.64
N LEU A 200 -0.30 -6.49 -22.58
CA LEU A 200 -0.06 -7.67 -21.74
C LEU A 200 -0.99 -8.84 -22.10
N SER A 201 -2.08 -8.58 -22.81
CA SER A 201 -2.95 -9.63 -23.36
C SER A 201 -2.35 -10.21 -24.65
N PRO A 202 -2.01 -11.51 -24.70
CA PRO A 202 -1.48 -12.15 -25.89
C PRO A 202 -2.49 -12.24 -27.04
#